data_AF-A0A9P2ZQ61-F1
#
_entry.id   AF-A0A9P2ZQ61-F1
#
_cell.length_a   1.000
_cell.length_b   1.000
_cell.length_c   1.000
_cell.angle_alpha   90.00
_cell.angle_beta   90.00
_cell.angle_gamma   90.00
#
_symmetry.space_group_name_H-M   'P 1'
#
loop_
_entity.id
_entity.type
_entity.pdbx_description
1 polymer ?
#
loop_
_entity_poly.entity_id
_entity_poly.type
_entity_poly.pdbx_seq_one_letter_code
_entity_poly.pdbx_strand_id
1 'polypeptide(L)'
;MAGGGHFQPVRLDPALERWNFMRENVYQNFKFTKRATRSVLLFTLVFPAVIAGIAIRYDNKYDWAGKLKGESLLRNAPAAKAEEE
;
A
#
# COMPACT_ATOMS: atom_id res chain seq x y z
N MET A 1 -17.68 0.59 41.37
CA MET A 1 -17.12 -0.78 41.21
C MET A 1 -16.34 -1.10 42.47
N ALA A 2 -16.81 -2.03 43.29
CA ALA A 2 -16.13 -2.48 44.51
C ALA A 2 -15.18 -3.64 44.14
N GLY A 3 -13.90 -3.32 43.91
CA GLY A 3 -12.83 -4.29 43.69
C GLY A 3 -11.71 -4.04 44.69
N GLY A 4 -11.27 -5.08 45.41
CA GLY A 4 -10.28 -5.01 46.48
C GLY A 4 -8.97 -4.32 46.05
N GLY A 5 -8.73 -3.14 46.61
CA GLY A 5 -7.77 -2.15 46.09
C GLY A 5 -6.30 -2.33 46.45
N HIS A 6 -5.82 -3.55 46.71
CA HIS A 6 -4.43 -3.74 47.22
C HIS A 6 -3.59 -4.78 46.49
N PHE A 7 -4.10 -5.46 45.45
CA PHE A 7 -3.30 -6.35 44.63
C PHE A 7 -3.02 -5.70 43.27
N GLN A 8 -1.82 -5.15 43.11
CA GLN A 8 -1.33 -4.55 41.86
C GLN A 8 -0.35 -5.53 41.19
N PRO A 9 -0.80 -6.50 40.38
CA PRO A 9 0.07 -7.52 39.78
C PRO A 9 1.05 -6.94 38.74
N VAL A 10 0.73 -5.77 38.19
CA VAL A 10 1.54 -5.09 37.18
C VAL A 10 2.21 -3.88 37.81
N ARG A 11 3.54 -3.83 37.75
CA ARG A 11 4.29 -2.62 38.08
C ARG A 11 4.02 -1.58 37.00
N LEU A 12 3.27 -0.55 37.36
CA LEU A 12 3.01 0.59 36.48
C LEU A 12 4.25 1.46 36.44
N ASP A 13 4.88 1.55 35.27
CA ASP A 13 5.95 2.49 35.00
C ASP A 13 5.35 3.75 34.35
N PRO A 14 5.40 4.91 35.02
CA PRO A 14 4.89 6.15 34.47
C PRO A 14 5.52 6.53 33.12
N ALA A 15 6.75 6.10 32.83
CA ALA A 15 7.39 6.37 31.56
C ALA A 15 6.74 5.57 30.41
N LEU A 16 6.44 4.30 30.66
CA LEU A 16 5.78 3.42 29.69
C LEU A 16 4.35 3.88 29.41
N GLU A 17 3.62 4.26 30.45
CA GLU A 17 2.25 4.79 30.31
C GLU A 17 2.22 6.08 29.49
N ARG A 18 3.15 7.01 29.74
CA ARG A 18 3.25 8.25 28.95
C ARG A 18 3.63 8.00 27.50
N TRP A 19 4.50 7.04 27.23
CA TRP A 19 4.87 6.68 25.86
C TRP A 19 3.70 6.04 25.10
N ASN A 20 2.97 5.13 25.75
CA ASN A 20 1.74 4.56 25.19
C ASN A 20 0.71 5.66 24.91
N PHE A 21 0.47 6.53 25.90
CA PHE A 21 -0.45 7.66 25.76
C PHE A 21 -0.06 8.57 24.59
N MET A 22 1.24 8.89 24.44
CA MET A 22 1.73 9.68 23.31
C MET A 22 1.44 9.00 21.97
N ARG A 23 1.71 7.69 21.84
CA ARG A 23 1.49 6.93 20.60
C ARG A 23 0.02 6.82 20.22
N GLU A 24 -0.84 6.57 21.20
CA GLU A 24 -2.29 6.44 20.96
C GLU A 24 -2.92 7.79 20.58
N ASN A 25 -2.44 8.89 21.14
CA ASN A 25 -2.97 10.23 20.90
C ASN A 25 -2.21 11.04 19.82
N VAL A 26 -1.40 10.37 18.97
CA VAL A 26 -0.68 11.04 17.88
C VAL A 26 -1.63 11.76 16.93
N TYR A 27 -2.80 11.18 16.63
CA TYR A 27 -3.75 11.75 15.67
C TYR A 27 -4.31 13.11 16.14
N GLN A 28 -4.46 13.32 17.45
CA GLN A 28 -4.97 14.58 18.01
C GLN A 28 -3.96 15.71 17.83
N ASN A 29 -2.67 15.38 17.79
CA ASN A 29 -1.58 16.34 17.73
C ASN A 29 -0.92 16.40 16.34
N PHE A 30 -1.46 15.68 15.36
CA PHE A 30 -0.91 15.61 14.01
C PHE A 30 -1.01 16.97 13.29
N LYS A 31 0.04 17.34 12.56
CA LYS A 31 0.08 18.55 11.72
C LYS A 31 0.65 18.24 10.34
N PHE A 32 0.04 18.82 9.32
CA PHE A 32 0.54 18.73 7.94
C PHE A 32 1.78 19.61 7.76
N THR A 33 2.93 19.03 8.08
CA THR A 33 4.24 19.61 7.74
C THR A 33 4.63 19.24 6.31
N LYS A 34 5.61 19.93 5.71
CA LYS A 34 6.10 19.58 4.37
C LYS A 34 6.52 18.11 4.25
N ARG A 35 7.14 17.57 5.30
CA ARG A 35 7.56 16.15 5.34
C ARG A 35 6.36 15.21 5.45
N ALA A 36 5.47 15.42 6.42
CA ALA A 36 4.32 14.56 6.64
C ALA A 36 3.37 14.56 5.43
N THR A 37 3.13 15.74 4.85
CA THR A 37 2.26 15.90 3.67
C THR A 37 2.79 15.11 2.47
N ARG A 38 4.11 15.13 2.23
CA ARG A 38 4.72 14.30 1.17
C ARG A 38 4.48 12.81 1.41
N SER A 39 4.67 12.33 2.63
CA SER A 39 4.41 10.92 2.97
C SER A 39 2.94 10.55 2.78
N VAL A 40 2.01 11.37 3.26
CA VAL A 40 0.58 11.15 3.08
C VAL A 40 0.24 11.06 1.59
N LEU A 41 0.59 12.08 0.80
CA LEU A 41 0.29 12.10 -0.64
C LEU A 41 0.92 10.92 -1.39
N LEU A 42 2.17 10.56 -1.08
CA LEU A 42 2.84 9.44 -1.73
C LEU A 42 2.13 8.11 -1.46
N PHE A 43 1.78 7.82 -0.21
CA PHE A 43 1.23 6.51 0.15
C PHE A 43 -0.28 6.40 -0.03
N THR A 44 -1.04 7.49 0.11
CA THR A 44 -2.50 7.43 -0.02
C THR A 44 -2.98 7.70 -1.45
N LEU A 45 -2.22 8.45 -2.24
CA LEU A 45 -2.64 8.85 -3.59
C LEU A 45 -1.71 8.26 -4.67
N VAL A 46 -0.42 8.61 -4.63
CA VAL A 46 0.51 8.28 -5.72
C VAL A 46 0.69 6.76 -5.84
N PHE A 47 0.96 6.08 -4.73
CA PHE A 47 1.23 4.64 -4.74
C PHE A 47 0.02 3.81 -5.22
N PRO A 48 -1.21 4.01 -4.70
CA PRO A 48 -2.38 3.34 -5.25
C PRO A 48 -2.67 3.70 -6.71
N ALA A 49 -2.50 4.98 -7.09
CA ALA A 49 -2.75 5.41 -8.48
C ALA A 49 -1.76 4.77 -9.46
N VAL A 50 -0.49 4.62 -9.10
CA VAL A 50 0.52 3.94 -9.91
C VAL A 50 0.15 2.46 -10.09
N ILE A 51 -0.20 1.78 -8.99
CA ILE A 51 -0.62 0.37 -9.05
C ILE A 51 -1.86 0.22 -9.93
N ALA A 52 -2.88 1.04 -9.73
CA ALA A 52 -4.11 1.01 -10.52
C ALA A 52 -3.81 1.32 -12.00
N GLY A 53 -2.95 2.30 -12.28
CA GLY A 53 -2.56 2.66 -13.65
C GLY A 53 -1.86 1.52 -14.37
N ILE A 54 -0.94 0.81 -13.70
CA ILE A 54 -0.28 -0.39 -14.24
C ILE A 54 -1.31 -1.49 -14.47
N ALA A 55 -2.14 -1.77 -13.45
CA ALA A 55 -3.17 -2.80 -13.55
C ALA A 55 -4.10 -2.56 -14.75
N ILE A 56 -4.69 -1.37 -14.87
CA ILE A 56 -5.59 -1.01 -15.98
C ILE A 56 -4.87 -1.07 -17.32
N ARG A 57 -3.60 -0.62 -17.40
CA ARG A 57 -2.86 -0.55 -18.67
C ARG A 57 -2.53 -1.92 -19.24
N TYR A 58 -2.31 -2.89 -18.37
CA TYR A 58 -1.83 -4.22 -18.71
C TYR A 58 -2.86 -5.32 -18.45
N ASP A 59 -4.01 -4.98 -17.88
CA ASP A 59 -5.12 -5.90 -17.72
C ASP A 59 -5.49 -6.52 -19.07
N ASN A 60 -5.60 -7.85 -19.09
CA ASN A 60 -5.97 -8.64 -20.26
C ASN A 60 -5.14 -8.38 -21.54
N LYS A 61 -4.01 -7.67 -21.45
CA LYS A 61 -3.23 -7.26 -22.61
C LYS A 61 -2.41 -8.41 -23.18
N TYR A 62 -1.96 -9.32 -22.32
CA TYR A 62 -1.09 -10.42 -22.68
C TYR A 62 -1.77 -11.78 -22.46
N ASP A 63 -1.54 -12.69 -23.39
CA ASP A 63 -1.98 -14.08 -23.30
C ASP A 63 -0.82 -14.99 -23.73
N TRP A 64 -0.35 -15.81 -22.79
CA TRP A 64 0.82 -16.67 -22.96
C TRP A 64 0.42 -18.15 -23.05
N ALA A 65 -0.87 -18.47 -22.91
CA ALA A 65 -1.33 -19.85 -22.92
C ALA A 65 -1.08 -20.47 -24.31
N GLY A 66 -0.23 -21.51 -24.36
CA GLY A 66 0.04 -22.28 -25.58
C GLY A 66 0.84 -21.55 -26.67
N LYS A 67 1.46 -20.39 -26.38
CA LYS A 67 2.25 -19.62 -27.37
C LYS A 67 3.59 -20.30 -27.71
N LEU A 68 3.93 -20.33 -28.99
CA LEU A 68 5.19 -20.87 -29.51
C LEU A 68 6.28 -19.79 -29.67
N LYS A 69 7.52 -20.23 -29.93
CA LYS A 69 8.66 -19.32 -30.16
C LYS A 69 8.40 -18.44 -31.40
N GLY A 70 8.46 -17.13 -31.22
CA GLY A 70 8.25 -16.15 -32.30
C GLY A 70 6.81 -15.67 -32.41
N GLU A 71 5.87 -16.25 -31.68
CA GLU A 71 4.48 -15.79 -31.67
C GLU A 71 4.27 -14.57 -30.76
N SER A 72 3.32 -13.72 -31.14
CA SER A 72 2.94 -12.56 -30.33
C SER A 72 2.26 -12.99 -29.04
N LEU A 73 2.77 -12.45 -27.92
CA LEU A 73 2.19 -12.59 -26.58
C LEU A 73 1.04 -11.60 -26.31
N LEU A 74 0.80 -10.65 -27.22
CA LEU A 74 -0.35 -9.77 -27.11
C LEU A 74 -1.62 -10.56 -27.39
N ARG A 75 -2.64 -10.38 -26.55
CA ARG A 75 -3.94 -11.01 -26.73
C ARG A 75 -4.57 -10.65 -28.07
N ASN A 76 -4.45 -9.38 -28.46
CA ASN A 76 -4.80 -8.88 -29.79
C ASN A 76 -3.50 -8.61 -30.55
N ALA A 77 -3.00 -9.60 -31.28
CA ALA A 77 -1.84 -9.42 -32.13
C ALA A 77 -2.19 -8.47 -33.29
N PRO A 78 -1.34 -7.48 -33.63
CA PRO A 78 -1.50 -6.75 -34.88
C PRO A 78 -1.43 -7.75 -36.04
N ALA A 79 -2.23 -7.51 -37.09
CA ALA A 79 -2.18 -8.32 -38.31
C ALA A 79 -0.71 -8.46 -38.72
N ALA A 80 -0.25 -9.71 -38.84
CA ALA A 80 1.12 -10.01 -39.23
C ALA A 80 1.45 -9.12 -40.44
N LYS A 81 2.53 -8.34 -40.35
CA LYS A 81 3.09 -7.70 -41.54
C LYS A 81 3.28 -8.84 -42.54
N ALA A 82 2.46 -8.83 -43.58
CA ALA A 82 2.59 -9.74 -44.69
C ALA A 82 4.04 -9.65 -45.14
N GLU A 83 4.70 -10.79 -45.08
CA GLU A 83 5.95 -11.14 -45.74
C GLU A 83 6.33 -10.12 -46.83
N GLU A 84 7.19 -9.15 -46.47
CA GLU A 84 7.92 -8.37 -47.46
C GLU A 84 9.14 -9.21 -47.84
N GLU A 85 9.18 -9.57 -49.13
CA GLU A 85 10.23 -10.32 -49.84
C GLU A 85 11.64 -9.74 -49.66
#